data_AF-D8TQT2-F1
#
_entry.id   AF-D8TQT2-F1
#
_cell.length_a   1.000
_cell.length_b   1.000
_cell.length_c   1.000
_cell.angle_alpha   90.00
_cell.angle_beta   90.00
_cell.angle_gamma   90.00
#
_symmetry.space_group_name_H-M   'P 1'
#
loop_
_entity.id
_entity.type
_entity.pdbx_description
1 polymer ?
#
loop_
_entity_poly.entity_id
_entity_poly.type
_entity_poly.pdbx_seq_one_letter_code
_entity_poly.pdbx_strand_id
1 'polypeptide(L)'
;RLLLENRVYCSRAFRKLHVEVGIRQDGLQVLHVVVYPRYNYDLPIFGLDLVLVDGRVTLAIADCCPVRHGLKLPQQYMETMVLLQRTFLEGQDPAARRIPDWGAAIFSQLVLCITPSTPEELAAFAKYAVALHRGHLMLSRNAAPLLSPTSGCLCAFCLFRARFCDNQLANKKTRRVLEAAFGKEWADEYMS
;
A
#
# COMPACT_ATOMS: atom_id res chain seq x y z
N ARG A 1 -22.61 -8.89 10.31
CA ARG A 1 -22.01 -7.71 10.99
C ARG A 1 -20.55 -7.56 10.58
N LEU A 2 -20.11 -6.32 10.33
CA LEU A 2 -18.72 -5.92 10.08
C LEU A 2 -18.28 -4.98 11.21
N LEU A 3 -17.11 -5.25 11.81
CA LEU A 3 -16.42 -4.37 12.74
C LEU A 3 -15.25 -3.73 11.98
N LEU A 4 -15.11 -2.41 12.09
CA LEU A 4 -13.96 -1.67 11.56
C LEU A 4 -13.31 -0.91 12.71
N GLU A 5 -12.00 -1.08 12.87
CA GLU A 5 -11.18 -0.26 13.76
C GLU A 5 -10.21 0.56 12.93
N ASN A 6 -10.25 1.88 13.09
CA ASN A 6 -9.40 2.81 12.36
C ASN A 6 -8.47 3.54 13.33
N ARG A 7 -7.17 3.54 13.01
CA ARG A 7 -6.16 4.34 13.70
C ARG A 7 -5.47 5.23 12.67
N VAL A 8 -5.47 6.53 12.94
CA VAL A 8 -4.90 7.53 12.04
C VAL A 8 -3.89 8.38 12.79
N TYR A 9 -2.69 8.50 12.22
CA TYR A 9 -1.60 9.31 12.76
C TYR A 9 -1.07 10.28 11.70
N CYS A 10 -0.27 11.24 12.12
CA CYS A 10 0.48 12.14 11.23
C CYS A 10 1.89 12.38 11.77
N SER A 11 2.78 12.90 10.92
CA SER A 11 4.15 13.24 11.29
C SER A 11 4.69 14.44 10.50
N ARG A 12 5.99 14.74 10.66
CA ARG A 12 6.67 15.76 9.85
C ARG A 12 6.57 15.48 8.35
N ALA A 13 6.84 14.26 7.92
CA ALA A 13 6.87 13.89 6.49
C ALA A 13 5.54 13.32 5.97
N PHE A 14 4.68 12.82 6.85
CA PHE A 14 3.45 12.12 6.47
C PHE A 14 2.20 12.86 6.95
N ARG A 15 1.24 13.05 6.04
CA ARG A 15 -0.03 13.73 6.34
C ARG A 15 -1.08 12.79 6.96
N LYS A 16 -1.05 11.51 6.60
CA LYS A 16 -1.99 10.48 7.06
C LYS A 16 -1.29 9.13 7.06
N LEU A 17 -1.09 8.54 8.22
CA LEU A 17 -0.74 7.12 8.40
C LEU A 17 -2.00 6.44 8.89
N HIS A 18 -2.62 5.65 8.03
CA HIS A 18 -3.91 5.03 8.31
C HIS A 18 -3.69 3.53 8.45
N VAL A 19 -4.12 2.98 9.59
CA VAL A 19 -4.20 1.55 9.86
C VAL A 19 -5.66 1.24 10.10
N GLU A 20 -6.21 0.34 9.30
CA GLU A 20 -7.58 -0.14 9.38
C GLU A 20 -7.56 -1.65 9.58
N VAL A 21 -8.32 -2.12 10.57
CA VAL A 21 -8.59 -3.54 10.79
C VAL A 21 -10.08 -3.77 10.64
N GLY A 22 -10.46 -4.62 9.68
CA GLY A 22 -11.82 -5.05 9.45
C GLY A 22 -12.03 -6.51 9.84
N ILE A 23 -13.09 -6.80 10.58
CA ILE A 23 -13.48 -8.16 10.96
C ILE A 23 -14.97 -8.34 10.68
N ARG A 24 -15.30 -9.29 9.81
CA ARG A 24 -16.68 -9.65 9.48
C ARG A 24 -17.02 -11.01 10.09
N GLN A 25 -18.29 -11.18 10.47
CA GLN A 25 -18.75 -12.40 11.15
C GLN A 25 -18.63 -13.70 10.34
N ASP A 26 -18.51 -13.61 9.02
CA ASP A 26 -18.36 -14.75 8.12
C ASP A 26 -16.89 -15.17 7.91
N GLY A 27 -15.99 -14.76 8.82
CA GLY A 27 -14.58 -15.15 8.79
C GLY A 27 -13.68 -14.24 7.95
N LEU A 28 -14.23 -13.25 7.22
CA LEU A 28 -13.41 -12.27 6.49
C LEU A 28 -12.70 -11.32 7.48
N GLN A 29 -11.39 -11.19 7.35
CA GLN A 29 -10.59 -10.19 8.06
C GLN A 29 -9.72 -9.41 7.08
N VAL A 30 -9.53 -8.13 7.35
CA VAL A 30 -8.74 -7.22 6.51
C VAL A 30 -7.81 -6.41 7.40
N LEU A 31 -6.55 -6.27 7.00
CA LEU A 31 -5.64 -5.24 7.49
C LEU A 31 -5.26 -4.36 6.30
N HIS A 32 -5.58 -3.08 6.39
CA HIS A 32 -5.23 -2.07 5.40
C HIS A 32 -4.33 -1.02 6.05
N VAL A 33 -3.16 -0.78 5.47
CA VAL A 33 -2.22 0.23 5.94
C VAL A 33 -1.79 1.10 4.78
N VAL A 34 -2.01 2.41 4.89
CA VAL A 34 -1.52 3.37 3.90
C VAL A 34 -0.85 4.56 4.59
N VAL A 35 0.34 4.90 4.10
CA VAL A 35 1.16 6.01 4.60
C VAL A 35 1.27 7.05 3.51
N TYR A 36 0.49 8.12 3.65
CA TYR A 36 0.45 9.22 2.72
C TYR A 36 1.47 10.32 3.09
N PRO A 37 2.44 10.63 2.21
CA PRO A 37 3.37 11.72 2.42
C PRO A 37 2.67 13.09 2.31
N ARG A 38 3.21 14.10 2.99
CA ARG A 38 2.79 15.50 2.77
C ARG A 38 3.09 15.91 1.33
N TYR A 39 2.33 16.88 0.79
CA TYR A 39 2.39 17.27 -0.62
C TYR A 39 3.74 17.86 -1.04
N ASN A 40 4.44 18.50 -0.11
CA ASN A 40 5.77 19.06 -0.33
C ASN A 40 6.92 18.05 -0.12
N TYR A 41 6.64 16.76 0.07
CA TYR A 41 7.66 15.72 0.18
C TYR A 41 7.63 14.80 -1.04
N ASP A 42 8.81 14.58 -1.61
CA ASP A 42 9.01 13.66 -2.71
C ASP A 42 9.24 12.24 -2.20
N LEU A 43 8.17 11.65 -1.68
CA LEU A 43 8.16 10.32 -1.07
C LEU A 43 7.07 9.48 -1.74
N PRO A 44 7.30 8.16 -1.90
CA PRO A 44 6.25 7.26 -2.38
C PRO A 44 5.11 7.12 -1.36
N ILE A 45 4.01 6.50 -1.76
CA ILE A 45 2.93 6.08 -0.85
C ILE A 45 3.21 4.64 -0.46
N PHE A 46 3.46 4.37 0.83
CA PHE A 46 3.53 2.99 1.28
C PHE A 46 2.11 2.43 1.45
N GLY A 47 1.86 1.25 0.89
CA GLY A 47 0.60 0.53 0.98
C GLY A 47 0.83 -0.92 1.39
N LEU A 48 -0.01 -1.43 2.28
CA LEU A 48 -0.07 -2.83 2.66
C LEU A 48 -1.52 -3.26 2.82
N ASP A 49 -1.88 -4.36 2.19
CA ASP A 49 -3.19 -4.99 2.29
C ASP A 49 -3.02 -6.48 2.62
N LEU A 50 -3.69 -6.94 3.67
CA LEU A 50 -3.85 -8.35 3.99
C LEU A 50 -5.32 -8.69 4.05
N VAL A 51 -5.75 -9.70 3.31
CA VAL A 51 -7.12 -10.23 3.33
C VAL A 51 -7.08 -11.68 3.75
N LEU A 52 -7.80 -12.00 4.81
CA LEU A 52 -7.94 -13.34 5.35
C LEU A 52 -9.39 -13.80 5.23
N VAL A 53 -9.58 -15.07 4.92
CA VAL A 53 -10.89 -15.74 4.93
C VAL A 53 -10.72 -17.05 5.69
N ASP A 54 -11.53 -17.25 6.72
CA ASP A 54 -11.50 -18.47 7.57
C ASP A 54 -10.10 -18.80 8.10
N GLY A 55 -9.36 -17.77 8.51
CA GLY A 55 -8.01 -17.89 9.06
C GLY A 55 -6.89 -18.11 8.02
N ARG A 56 -7.20 -18.17 6.72
CA ARG A 56 -6.22 -18.28 5.64
C ARG A 56 -6.03 -16.94 4.94
N VAL A 57 -4.79 -16.55 4.69
CA VAL A 57 -4.47 -15.33 3.92
C VAL A 57 -4.72 -15.60 2.44
N THR A 58 -5.70 -14.91 1.87
CA THR A 58 -6.09 -15.03 0.46
C THR A 58 -5.43 -13.99 -0.44
N LEU A 59 -5.00 -12.87 0.16
CA LEU A 59 -4.28 -11.80 -0.52
C LEU A 59 -3.33 -11.11 0.45
N ALA A 60 -2.07 -10.94 0.02
CA ALA A 60 -1.08 -10.14 0.72
C ALA A 60 -0.38 -9.23 -0.29
N ILE A 61 -0.54 -7.92 -0.12
CA ILE A 61 0.07 -6.88 -0.96
C ILE A 61 0.93 -5.99 -0.08
N ALA A 62 2.15 -5.68 -0.53
CA ALA A 62 2.98 -4.63 0.05
C ALA A 62 3.77 -3.91 -1.05
N ASP A 63 3.74 -2.58 -1.04
CA ASP A 63 4.46 -1.76 -2.01
C ASP A 63 4.79 -0.35 -1.47
N CYS A 64 5.82 0.26 -2.07
CA CYS A 64 6.04 1.70 -2.02
C CYS A 64 5.69 2.30 -3.38
N CYS A 65 4.44 2.71 -3.53
CA CYS A 65 3.90 3.21 -4.78
C CYS A 65 4.53 4.55 -5.18
N PRO A 66 5.18 4.64 -6.35
CA PRO A 66 5.91 5.82 -6.78
C PRO A 66 4.95 6.96 -7.15
N VAL A 67 5.28 8.17 -6.69
CA VAL A 67 4.51 9.40 -6.99
C VAL A 67 5.16 10.25 -8.09
N ARG A 68 6.05 9.66 -8.88
CA ARG A 68 6.80 10.33 -9.96
C ARG A 68 6.38 9.81 -11.34
N HIS A 69 6.67 10.62 -12.36
CA HIS A 69 6.56 10.20 -13.75
C HIS A 69 7.41 8.94 -14.00
N GLY A 70 6.85 7.99 -14.75
CA GLY A 70 7.51 6.72 -15.07
C GLY A 70 7.46 5.64 -13.99
N LEU A 71 6.72 5.84 -12.89
CA LEU A 71 6.55 4.85 -11.81
C LEU A 71 7.89 4.35 -11.23
N LYS A 72 8.87 5.24 -11.09
CA LYS A 72 10.20 4.89 -10.55
C LYS A 72 10.41 5.41 -9.14
N LEU A 73 11.09 4.59 -8.35
CA LEU A 73 11.61 4.92 -7.02
C LEU A 73 13.09 5.33 -7.14
N PRO A 74 13.68 5.97 -6.11
CA PRO A 74 15.12 6.22 -6.09
C PRO A 74 15.93 4.94 -6.31
N GLN A 75 16.96 4.99 -7.15
CA GLN A 75 17.71 3.81 -7.58
C GLN A 75 18.28 3.00 -6.40
N GLN A 76 18.95 3.67 -5.46
CA GLN A 76 19.51 3.04 -4.26
C GLN A 76 18.43 2.35 -3.41
N TYR A 77 17.22 2.93 -3.37
CA TYR A 77 16.09 2.31 -2.69
C TYR A 77 15.65 1.03 -3.40
N MET A 78 15.55 1.07 -4.73
CA MET A 78 15.19 -0.11 -5.52
C MET A 78 16.21 -1.24 -5.37
N GLU A 79 17.50 -0.95 -5.46
CA GLU A 79 18.58 -1.93 -5.29
C GLU A 79 18.52 -2.59 -3.91
N THR A 80 18.30 -1.79 -2.86
CA THR A 80 18.13 -2.30 -1.49
C THR A 80 16.90 -3.21 -1.38
N MET A 81 15.77 -2.81 -1.96
CA MET A 81 14.55 -3.62 -1.91
C MET A 81 14.68 -4.91 -2.71
N VAL A 82 15.37 -4.90 -3.86
CA VAL A 82 15.67 -6.11 -4.64
C VAL A 82 16.53 -7.08 -3.82
N LEU A 83 17.55 -6.58 -3.13
CA LEU A 83 18.37 -7.41 -2.24
C LEU A 83 17.52 -8.03 -1.13
N LEU A 84 16.68 -7.24 -0.47
CA LEU A 84 15.79 -7.73 0.59
C LEU A 84 14.76 -8.76 0.09
N GLN A 85 14.23 -8.58 -1.13
CA GLN A 85 13.36 -9.59 -1.75
C GLN A 85 14.12 -10.90 -1.97
N ARG A 86 15.36 -10.85 -2.47
CA ARG A 86 16.20 -12.06 -2.62
C ARG A 86 16.48 -12.74 -1.28
N THR A 87 16.71 -11.97 -0.22
CA THR A 87 16.99 -12.51 1.12
C THR A 87 15.77 -13.11 1.80
N PHE A 88 14.60 -12.48 1.71
CA PHE A 88 13.42 -12.92 2.46
C PHE A 88 12.45 -13.78 1.66
N LEU A 89 12.43 -13.66 0.33
CA LEU A 89 11.46 -14.32 -0.55
C LEU A 89 12.15 -15.37 -1.44
N GLU A 90 13.26 -15.94 -0.96
CA GLU A 90 13.99 -17.00 -1.66
C GLU A 90 13.05 -18.16 -2.01
N GLY A 91 13.10 -18.63 -3.26
CA GLY A 91 12.23 -19.69 -3.76
C GLY A 91 10.82 -19.24 -4.20
N GLN A 92 10.43 -17.98 -4.00
CA GLN A 92 9.18 -17.45 -4.55
C GLN A 92 9.38 -16.87 -5.95
N ASP A 93 8.63 -17.37 -6.93
CA ASP A 93 8.66 -16.85 -8.30
C ASP A 93 8.05 -15.43 -8.37
N PRO A 94 8.83 -14.39 -8.74
CA PRO A 94 8.29 -13.06 -8.97
C PRO A 94 7.21 -13.01 -10.05
N ALA A 95 7.24 -13.91 -11.04
CA ALA A 95 6.27 -13.96 -12.13
C ALA A 95 4.91 -14.54 -11.73
N ALA A 96 4.83 -15.29 -10.62
CA ALA A 96 3.57 -15.80 -10.08
C ALA A 96 2.71 -14.71 -9.41
N ARG A 97 3.27 -13.51 -9.20
CA ARG A 97 2.64 -12.38 -8.50
C ARG A 97 1.62 -11.68 -9.41
N ARG A 98 0.41 -12.22 -9.50
CA ARG A 98 -0.70 -11.54 -10.22
C ARG A 98 -1.19 -10.34 -9.42
N ILE A 99 -0.89 -9.14 -9.89
CA ILE A 99 -1.47 -7.91 -9.35
C ILE A 99 -2.89 -7.71 -9.90
N PRO A 100 -3.80 -7.08 -9.15
CA PRO A 100 -5.09 -6.64 -9.67
C PRO A 100 -4.92 -5.60 -10.80
N ASP A 101 -5.86 -5.56 -11.76
CA ASP A 101 -5.80 -4.63 -12.91
C ASP A 101 -5.71 -3.15 -12.48
N TRP A 102 -6.44 -2.76 -11.43
CA TRP A 102 -6.38 -1.40 -10.87
C TRP A 102 -4.99 -1.08 -10.28
N GLY A 103 -4.26 -2.11 -9.85
CA GLY A 103 -2.93 -1.99 -9.27
C GLY A 103 -1.85 -1.65 -10.29
N ALA A 104 -2.01 -2.07 -11.55
CA ALA A 104 -1.02 -1.88 -12.61
C ALA A 104 -0.69 -0.40 -12.88
N ALA A 105 -1.65 0.51 -12.62
CA ALA A 105 -1.47 1.94 -12.84
C ALA A 105 -0.72 2.66 -11.70
N ILE A 106 -0.55 2.01 -10.54
CA ILE A 106 -0.09 2.67 -9.31
C ILE A 106 1.07 1.96 -8.62
N PHE A 107 1.16 0.63 -8.75
CA PHE A 107 2.19 -0.15 -8.10
C PHE A 107 3.56 0.05 -8.75
N SER A 108 4.59 -0.06 -7.93
CA SER A 108 5.97 -0.09 -8.37
C SER A 108 6.31 -1.42 -9.04
N GLN A 109 7.46 -1.49 -9.70
CA GLN A 109 8.03 -2.74 -10.23
C GLN A 109 8.40 -3.73 -9.12
N LEU A 110 8.41 -3.29 -7.86
CA LEU A 110 8.81 -4.07 -6.69
C LEU A 110 7.62 -4.51 -5.85
N VAL A 111 6.38 -4.27 -6.29
CA VAL A 111 5.19 -4.73 -5.59
C VAL A 111 5.28 -6.22 -5.28
N LEU A 112 5.02 -6.56 -4.02
CA LEU A 112 4.85 -7.92 -3.59
C LEU A 112 3.35 -8.20 -3.47
N CYS A 113 2.81 -9.04 -4.35
CA CYS A 113 1.43 -9.49 -4.32
C CYS A 113 1.41 -11.02 -4.34
N ILE A 114 1.04 -11.66 -3.24
CA ILE A 114 1.06 -13.11 -3.10
C ILE A 114 -0.22 -13.64 -2.43
N THR A 115 -0.43 -14.95 -2.59
CA THR A 115 -1.37 -15.74 -1.80
C THR A 115 -0.54 -16.82 -1.09
N PRO A 116 -0.10 -16.57 0.15
CA PRO A 116 0.82 -17.47 0.83
C PRO A 116 0.13 -18.80 1.13
N SER A 117 0.76 -19.89 0.72
CA SER A 117 0.25 -21.25 0.89
C SER A 117 0.78 -21.91 2.17
N THR A 118 1.88 -21.40 2.73
CA THR A 118 2.50 -21.91 3.96
C THR A 118 2.74 -20.81 4.99
N PRO A 119 2.85 -21.16 6.29
CA PRO A 119 3.24 -20.21 7.34
C PRO A 119 4.60 -19.54 7.07
N GLU A 120 5.54 -20.25 6.44
CA GLU A 120 6.87 -19.75 6.11
C GLU A 120 6.79 -18.65 5.04
N GLU A 121 5.94 -18.82 4.02
CA GLU A 121 5.71 -17.80 3.00
C GLU A 121 5.05 -16.55 3.59
N LEU A 122 4.11 -16.71 4.52
CA LEU A 122 3.50 -15.59 5.24
C LEU A 122 4.52 -14.87 6.13
N ALA A 123 5.37 -15.62 6.84
CA ALA A 123 6.43 -15.06 7.67
C ALA A 123 7.48 -14.31 6.83
N ALA A 124 7.84 -14.85 5.65
CA ALA A 124 8.70 -14.21 4.66
C ALA A 124 8.10 -12.89 4.15
N PHE A 125 6.82 -12.89 3.78
CA PHE A 125 6.08 -11.67 3.42
C PHE A 125 6.12 -10.64 4.55
N ALA A 126 5.80 -11.04 5.79
CA ALA A 126 5.78 -10.14 6.93
C ALA A 126 7.17 -9.52 7.21
N LYS A 127 8.24 -10.32 7.14
CA LYS A 127 9.63 -9.84 7.26
C LYS A 127 9.95 -8.81 6.18
N TYR A 128 9.61 -9.11 4.92
CA TYR A 128 9.82 -8.18 3.82
C TYR A 128 9.00 -6.89 3.97
N ALA A 129 7.72 -6.98 4.31
CA ALA A 129 6.85 -5.83 4.51
C ALA A 129 7.36 -4.88 5.61
N VAL A 130 7.85 -5.44 6.72
CA VAL A 130 8.51 -4.66 7.79
C VAL A 130 9.79 -4.01 7.29
N ALA A 131 10.61 -4.71 6.51
CA ALA A 131 11.84 -4.17 5.94
C ALA A 131 11.57 -3.06 4.91
N LEU A 132 10.56 -3.25 4.05
CA LEU A 132 10.06 -2.27 3.08
C LEU A 132 9.61 -0.99 3.79
N HIS A 133 8.81 -1.13 4.85
CA HIS A 133 8.35 0.00 5.66
C HIS A 133 9.52 0.72 6.36
N ARG A 134 10.49 -0.02 6.93
CA ARG A 134 11.71 0.58 7.51
C ARG A 134 12.51 1.37 6.48
N GLY A 135 12.69 0.82 5.28
CA GLY A 135 13.31 1.54 4.17
C GLY A 135 12.55 2.82 3.82
N HIS A 136 11.22 2.76 3.80
CA HIS A 136 10.37 3.92 3.55
C HIS A 136 10.54 5.01 4.63
N LEU A 137 10.62 4.62 5.90
CA LEU A 137 10.91 5.55 6.99
C LEU A 137 12.30 6.17 6.85
N MET A 138 13.32 5.39 6.45
CA MET A 138 14.67 5.93 6.19
C MET A 138 14.68 6.96 5.07
N LEU A 139 13.96 6.71 3.97
CA LEU A 139 13.76 7.72 2.91
C LEU A 139 13.15 9.00 3.48
N SER A 140 12.12 8.89 4.30
CA SER A 140 11.44 10.05 4.89
C SER A 140 12.29 10.87 5.86
N ARG A 141 13.23 10.22 6.56
CA ARG A 141 14.18 10.88 7.46
C ARG A 141 15.17 11.74 6.69
N ASN A 142 15.63 11.23 5.54
CA ASN A 142 16.60 11.91 4.69
C ASN A 142 15.94 12.91 3.72
N ALA A 143 14.62 12.88 3.57
CA ALA A 143 13.89 13.79 2.71
C ALA A 143 13.75 15.20 3.34
N ALA A 144 14.11 16.21 2.55
CA ALA A 144 13.79 17.60 2.79
C ALA A 144 12.48 17.98 2.10
N PRO A 145 11.67 18.88 2.71
CA PRO A 145 10.53 19.45 2.00
C PRO A 145 11.03 20.25 0.79
N LEU A 146 10.28 20.18 -0.30
CA LEU A 146 10.55 20.98 -1.49
C LEU A 146 10.20 22.45 -1.16
N LEU A 147 11.23 23.30 -1.05
CA LEU A 147 11.13 24.69 -0.56
C LEU A 147 10.48 25.66 -1.55
N SER A 148 10.66 25.41 -2.84
CA SER A 148 10.05 26.18 -3.94
C SER A 148 9.80 25.23 -5.11
N PRO A 149 8.83 24.32 -5.02
CA PRO A 149 8.47 23.54 -6.18
C PRO A 149 7.98 24.55 -7.21
N THR A 150 8.58 24.58 -8.39
CA THR A 150 7.92 25.21 -9.53
C THR A 150 6.50 24.65 -9.59
N SER A 151 5.51 25.50 -9.87
CA SER A 151 4.09 25.14 -9.88
C SER A 151 3.82 23.82 -10.64
N GLY A 152 4.59 23.52 -11.68
CA GLY A 152 4.54 22.25 -12.42
C GLY A 152 4.96 20.99 -11.64
N CYS A 153 5.95 21.07 -10.74
CA CYS A 153 6.45 19.90 -9.99
C CYS A 153 5.45 19.46 -8.90
N LEU A 154 4.90 20.42 -8.15
CA LEU A 154 3.78 20.14 -7.22
C LEU A 154 2.55 19.61 -7.95
N CYS A 155 2.21 20.19 -9.09
CA CYS A 155 1.08 19.74 -9.90
C CYS A 155 1.24 18.26 -10.31
N ALA A 156 2.42 17.86 -10.79
CA ALA A 156 2.72 16.48 -11.14
C ALA A 156 2.58 15.53 -9.95
N PHE A 157 3.14 15.86 -8.77
CA PHE A 157 2.98 15.03 -7.57
C PHE A 157 1.52 14.90 -7.14
N CYS A 158 0.76 15.99 -7.17
CA CYS A 158 -0.67 15.97 -6.87
C CYS A 158 -1.43 15.06 -7.84
N LEU A 159 -1.13 15.12 -9.14
CA LEU A 159 -1.74 14.25 -10.15
C LEU A 159 -1.42 12.77 -9.91
N PHE A 160 -0.17 12.41 -9.61
CA PHE A 160 0.19 11.01 -9.34
C PHE A 160 -0.44 10.47 -8.06
N ARG A 161 -0.61 11.32 -7.06
CA ARG A 161 -1.28 10.96 -5.80
C ARG A 161 -2.79 10.86 -5.97
N ALA A 162 -3.40 11.75 -6.75
CA ALA A 162 -4.81 11.63 -7.15
C ALA A 162 -5.02 10.33 -7.91
N ARG A 163 -4.16 10.01 -8.88
CA ARG A 163 -4.17 8.73 -9.58
C ARG A 163 -4.10 7.54 -8.62
N PHE A 164 -3.25 7.60 -7.58
CA PHE A 164 -3.22 6.55 -6.55
C PHE A 164 -4.59 6.37 -5.88
N CYS A 165 -5.19 7.46 -5.39
CA CYS A 165 -6.51 7.42 -4.77
C CYS A 165 -7.60 6.93 -5.72
N ASP A 166 -7.65 7.46 -6.96
CA ASP A 166 -8.67 7.10 -7.96
C ASP A 166 -8.62 5.62 -8.33
N ASN A 167 -7.42 5.04 -8.43
CA ASN A 167 -7.27 3.61 -8.73
C ASN A 167 -7.55 2.73 -7.51
N GLN A 168 -7.23 3.19 -6.29
CA GLN A 168 -7.65 2.51 -5.06
C GLN A 168 -9.18 2.49 -4.92
N LEU A 169 -9.86 3.58 -5.30
CA LEU A 169 -11.33 3.65 -5.35
C LEU A 169 -11.94 2.66 -6.36
N ALA A 170 -11.20 2.30 -7.40
CA ALA A 170 -11.60 1.28 -8.37
C ALA A 170 -11.54 -0.16 -7.79
N ASN A 171 -11.07 -0.34 -6.55
CA ASN A 171 -11.07 -1.62 -5.86
C ASN A 171 -12.50 -2.07 -5.50
N LYS A 172 -13.13 -2.78 -6.45
CA LYS A 172 -14.49 -3.30 -6.32
C LYS A 172 -14.65 -4.31 -5.16
N LYS A 173 -13.58 -4.96 -4.69
CA LYS A 173 -13.68 -5.96 -3.61
C LYS A 173 -13.96 -5.28 -2.27
N THR A 174 -13.19 -4.25 -1.94
CA THR A 174 -13.41 -3.46 -0.71
C THR A 174 -14.79 -2.82 -0.71
N ARG A 175 -15.18 -2.18 -1.83
CA ARG A 175 -16.50 -1.56 -1.96
C ARG A 175 -17.65 -2.52 -1.66
N ARG A 176 -17.64 -3.72 -2.28
CA ARG A 176 -18.68 -4.74 -2.06
C ARG A 176 -18.79 -5.19 -0.60
N VAL A 177 -17.66 -5.27 0.11
CA VAL A 177 -17.65 -5.65 1.54
C VAL A 177 -18.33 -4.57 2.38
N LEU A 178 -18.07 -3.29 2.10
CA LEU A 178 -18.67 -2.15 2.79
C LEU A 178 -20.16 -2.01 2.45
N GLU A 179 -20.52 -2.09 1.15
CA GLU A 179 -21.91 -2.00 0.68
C GLU A 179 -22.79 -3.08 1.31
N ALA A 180 -22.29 -4.32 1.39
CA ALA A 180 -23.03 -5.44 1.99
C ALA A 180 -23.26 -5.27 3.50
N ALA A 181 -22.42 -4.48 4.18
CA ALA A 181 -22.49 -4.28 5.63
C ALA A 181 -23.24 -2.99 6.03
N PHE A 182 -23.07 -1.91 5.28
CA PHE A 182 -23.50 -0.56 5.65
C PHE A 182 -24.36 0.14 4.59
N GLY A 183 -24.57 -0.48 3.42
CA GLY A 183 -25.29 0.12 2.30
C GLY A 183 -24.39 0.98 1.41
N LYS A 184 -24.93 1.37 0.26
CA LYS A 184 -24.20 2.04 -0.82
C LYS A 184 -23.71 3.44 -0.45
N GLU A 185 -24.59 4.28 0.08
CA GLU A 185 -24.29 5.67 0.43
C GLU A 185 -23.15 5.76 1.45
N TRP A 186 -23.21 4.91 2.49
CA TRP A 186 -22.17 4.82 3.50
C TRP A 186 -20.83 4.34 2.92
N ALA A 187 -20.87 3.33 2.03
CA ALA A 187 -19.66 2.85 1.36
C ALA A 187 -19.00 3.92 0.48
N ASP A 188 -19.81 4.74 -0.21
CA ASP A 188 -19.32 5.84 -1.04
C ASP A 188 -18.65 6.94 -0.18
N GLU A 189 -19.25 7.32 0.95
CA GLU A 189 -18.68 8.29 1.89
C GLU A 189 -17.41 7.78 2.57
N TYR A 190 -17.38 6.50 2.95
CA TYR A 190 -16.22 5.89 3.59
C TYR A 190 -14.99 5.81 2.68
N MET A 191 -15.22 5.59 1.38
CA MET A 191 -14.14 5.43 0.41
C MET A 191 -13.58 6.77 -0.09
N SER A 192 -14.36 7.86 -0.07
CA SER A 192 -13.96 9.21 -0.53
C SER A 192 -12.93 9.90 0.37
#